data_AF-A0A7Y0QQN6-F1
#
_entry.id   AF-A0A7Y0QQN6-F1
#
_cell.length_a   1.000
_cell.length_b   1.000
_cell.length_c   1.000
_cell.angle_alpha   90.00
_cell.angle_beta   90.00
_cell.angle_gamma   90.00
#
_symmetry.space_group_name_H-M   'P 1'
#
loop_
_entity.id
_entity.type
_entity.pdbx_description
1 polymer ?
#
loop_
_entity_poly.entity_id
_entity_poly.type
_entity_poly.pdbx_seq_one_letter_code
_entity_poly.pdbx_strand_id
1 'polypeptide(L)'
;MNPHHPKCGKTFPGGTQHGHCGECCETFSGLAAFESHRVGSHSENTRRCLNPAAEVATDGTKPFWQDDRGYWHFGERMTDEQKRARGWIK
;
A
#
# COMPACT_ATOMS: atom_id res chain seq x y z
N MET A 1 17.24 -10.77 4.51
CA MET A 1 16.44 -10.64 5.75
C MET A 1 15.32 -9.66 5.48
N ASN A 2 14.12 -9.92 5.99
CA ASN A 2 13.01 -8.97 5.87
C ASN A 2 13.24 -7.79 6.83
N PRO A 3 13.03 -6.54 6.39
CA PRO A 3 13.04 -5.40 7.28
C PRO A 3 12.03 -5.55 8.41
N HIS A 4 12.39 -5.01 9.57
CA HIS A 4 11.56 -4.95 10.76
C HIS A 4 11.31 -3.48 11.11
N HIS A 5 10.05 -3.10 11.34
CA HIS A 5 9.74 -1.74 11.75
C HIS A 5 9.68 -1.65 13.29
N PRO A 6 10.62 -0.92 13.94
CA PRO A 6 10.75 -0.95 15.40
C PRO A 6 9.53 -0.38 16.14
N LYS A 7 8.77 0.53 15.51
CA LYS A 7 7.59 1.13 16.14
C LYS A 7 6.41 0.15 16.27
N CYS A 8 6.16 -0.66 15.25
CA CYS A 8 5.00 -1.56 15.22
C CYS A 8 5.34 -3.05 15.28
N GLY A 9 6.62 -3.40 15.28
CA GLY A 9 7.11 -4.77 15.34
C GLY A 9 6.87 -5.59 14.07
N LYS A 10 6.20 -5.04 13.04
CA LYS A 10 5.89 -5.77 11.81
C LYS A 10 7.16 -6.01 11.00
N THR A 11 7.32 -7.23 10.53
CA THR A 11 8.24 -7.57 9.44
C THR A 11 7.50 -7.51 8.11
N PHE A 12 8.12 -6.95 7.08
CA PHE A 12 7.53 -6.83 5.75
C PHE A 12 8.54 -7.22 4.67
N PRO A 13 8.10 -7.59 3.46
CA PRO A 13 9.02 -7.85 2.37
C PRO A 13 9.71 -6.52 2.03
N GLY A 14 11.04 -6.45 2.11
CA GLY A 14 11.75 -5.22 1.73
C GLY A 14 11.83 -5.03 0.21
N GLY A 15 12.54 -3.99 -0.21
CA GLY A 15 12.87 -3.74 -1.62
C GLY A 15 11.81 -2.94 -2.37
N THR A 16 11.89 -2.90 -3.70
CA THR A 16 10.99 -2.10 -4.56
C THR A 16 9.57 -2.68 -4.68
N GLN A 17 9.39 -3.92 -4.24
CA GLN A 17 8.12 -4.63 -4.37
C GLN A 17 7.13 -4.31 -3.25
N HIS A 18 7.59 -3.84 -2.08
CA HIS A 18 6.70 -3.51 -0.96
C HIS A 18 7.32 -2.40 -0.11
N GLY A 19 6.49 -1.55 0.48
CA GLY A 19 6.91 -0.46 1.34
C GLY A 19 6.12 -0.43 2.65
N HIS A 20 6.77 -0.15 3.77
CA HIS A 20 6.11 0.04 5.05
C HIS A 20 6.19 1.50 5.48
N CYS A 21 5.06 2.08 5.85
CA CYS A 21 5.03 3.47 6.29
C CYS A 21 5.43 3.59 7.76
N GLY A 22 6.50 4.34 8.03
CA GLY A 22 7.00 4.56 9.38
C GLY A 22 6.04 5.35 10.30
N GLU A 23 5.12 6.11 9.71
CA GLU A 23 4.16 6.92 10.45
C GLU A 23 2.92 6.11 10.84
N CYS A 24 2.16 5.61 9.84
CA CYS A 24 0.90 4.92 10.06
C CYS A 24 1.02 3.40 10.26
N CYS A 25 2.21 2.81 10.06
CA CYS A 25 2.48 1.40 10.27
C CYS A 25 1.67 0.43 9.36
N GLU A 26 1.23 0.95 8.21
CA GLU A 26 0.62 0.19 7.13
C GLU A 26 1.68 -0.30 6.13
N THR A 27 1.42 -1.45 5.52
CA THR A 27 2.30 -2.06 4.51
C THR A 27 1.63 -2.00 3.15
N PHE A 28 2.38 -1.63 2.12
CA PHE A 28 1.92 -1.36 0.76
C PHE A 28 2.63 -2.29 -0.22
N SER A 29 1.90 -2.74 -1.23
CA SER A 29 2.42 -3.53 -2.35
C SER A 29 2.87 -2.60 -3.47
N GLY A 30 4.18 -2.44 -3.61
CA GLY A 30 4.85 -1.61 -4.61
C GLY A 30 4.98 -0.14 -4.22
N LEU A 31 5.91 0.54 -4.91
CA LEU A 31 6.15 1.98 -4.74
C LEU A 31 4.91 2.81 -5.08
N ALA A 32 4.15 2.46 -6.11
CA ALA A 32 2.95 3.22 -6.49
C ALA A 32 1.93 3.31 -5.35
N ALA A 33 1.64 2.20 -4.66
CA ALA A 33 0.73 2.23 -3.51
C ALA A 33 1.32 2.99 -2.32
N PHE A 34 2.64 2.85 -2.10
CA PHE A 34 3.34 3.60 -1.08
C PHE A 34 3.40 5.11 -1.37
N GLU A 35 3.53 5.55 -2.61
CA GLU A 35 3.58 6.98 -2.92
C GLU A 35 2.19 7.60 -2.87
N SER A 36 1.18 6.90 -3.42
CA SER A 36 -0.21 7.38 -3.42
C SER A 36 -0.81 7.56 -2.01
N HIS A 37 -0.42 6.77 -1.01
CA HIS A 37 -0.95 6.96 0.36
C HIS A 37 -0.42 8.23 1.03
N ARG A 38 0.60 8.83 0.44
CA ARG A 38 1.55 9.71 1.10
C ARG A 38 1.35 11.05 0.39
N VAL A 39 0.57 11.97 0.96
CA VAL A 39 0.14 13.22 0.29
C VAL A 39 0.68 14.48 0.97
N GLY A 40 0.50 15.63 0.32
CA GLY A 40 1.07 16.91 0.74
C GLY A 40 2.50 17.11 0.24
N SER A 41 3.03 18.31 0.46
CA SER A 41 4.34 18.73 -0.04
C SER A 41 5.47 18.39 0.94
N HIS A 42 6.58 17.88 0.40
CA HIS A 42 7.80 17.64 1.17
C HIS A 42 8.54 18.96 1.48
N SER A 43 8.52 19.93 0.57
CA SER A 43 9.22 21.21 0.77
C SER A 43 8.51 22.11 1.78
N GLU A 44 7.19 22.00 1.88
CA GLU A 44 6.37 22.83 2.78
C GLU A 44 6.06 22.14 4.12
N ASN A 45 6.62 20.95 4.35
CA ASN A 45 6.38 20.15 5.55
C ASN A 45 4.88 19.87 5.81
N THR A 46 4.10 19.67 4.74
CA THR A 46 2.66 19.33 4.82
C THR A 46 2.38 17.85 4.56
N ARG A 47 3.44 17.02 4.57
CA ARG A 47 3.36 15.57 4.36
C ARG A 47 2.46 14.91 5.40
N ARG A 48 1.50 14.14 4.92
CA ARG A 48 0.60 13.34 5.77
C ARG A 48 0.27 12.00 5.12
N CYS A 49 -0.11 11.05 5.96
CA CYS A 49 -0.67 9.78 5.51
C CYS A 49 -2.17 9.95 5.25
N LEU A 50 -2.64 9.49 4.08
CA LEU A 50 -4.05 9.17 3.87
C LEU A 50 -4.37 7.88 4.61
N ASN A 51 -5.64 7.70 5.00
CA ASN A 51 -6.13 6.44 5.55
C ASN A 51 -6.68 5.60 4.39
N PRO A 52 -5.95 4.58 3.89
CA PRO A 52 -6.35 3.84 2.70
C PRO A 52 -7.74 3.21 2.80
N ALA A 53 -8.18 2.84 4.01
CA ALA A 53 -9.50 2.24 4.24
C ALA A 53 -10.67 3.23 4.09
N ALA A 54 -10.40 4.51 4.33
CA ALA A 54 -11.39 5.59 4.32
C ALA A 54 -11.38 6.39 3.01
N GLU A 55 -10.33 6.28 2.20
CA GLU A 55 -10.26 6.99 0.92
C GLU A 55 -11.32 6.48 -0.08
N VAL A 56 -12.08 7.44 -0.61
CA VAL A 56 -13.07 7.23 -1.66
C VAL A 56 -12.86 8.32 -2.71
N ALA A 57 -12.69 7.92 -3.97
CA ALA A 57 -12.58 8.83 -5.10
C ALA A 57 -13.91 9.54 -5.38
N THR A 58 -13.87 10.60 -6.19
CA THR A 58 -15.06 11.42 -6.50
C THR A 58 -16.18 10.65 -7.19
N ASP A 59 -15.86 9.54 -7.86
CA ASP A 59 -16.81 8.62 -8.50
C ASP A 59 -17.33 7.52 -7.55
N GLY A 60 -16.97 7.56 -6.27
CA GLY A 60 -17.35 6.57 -5.27
C GLY A 60 -16.46 5.32 -5.24
N THR A 61 -15.45 5.22 -6.11
CA THR A 61 -14.54 4.07 -6.11
C THR A 61 -13.55 4.14 -4.95
N LYS A 62 -13.12 2.98 -4.43
CA LYS A 62 -12.03 2.92 -3.45
C LYS A 62 -10.72 2.68 -4.20
N PRO A 63 -9.82 3.68 -4.29
CA PRO A 63 -8.58 3.53 -5.03
C PRO A 63 -7.59 2.60 -4.33
N PHE A 64 -7.78 2.38 -3.02
CA PHE A 64 -7.00 1.42 -2.26
C PHE A 64 -7.82 0.17 -1.96
N TRP A 65 -7.15 -0.98 -2.04
CA TRP A 65 -7.70 -2.25 -1.60
C TRP A 65 -6.61 -3.05 -0.89
N GLN A 66 -7.04 -3.89 0.06
CA GLN A 66 -6.12 -4.71 0.84
C GLN A 66 -6.18 -6.16 0.34
N ASP A 67 -5.02 -6.81 0.22
CA ASP A 67 -4.95 -8.25 -0.03
C ASP A 67 -5.06 -9.08 1.27
N ASP A 68 -5.13 -10.40 1.13
CA ASP A 68 -5.30 -11.32 2.27
C ASP A 68 -4.10 -11.34 3.24
N ARG A 69 -2.96 -10.75 2.84
CA ARG A 69 -1.77 -10.58 3.70
C ARG A 69 -1.82 -9.25 4.47
N GLY A 70 -2.84 -8.43 4.25
CA GLY A 70 -2.96 -7.11 4.83
C GLY A 70 -2.17 -6.04 4.09
N TYR A 71 -1.69 -6.28 2.86
CA TYR A 71 -0.94 -5.29 2.10
C TYR A 71 -1.87 -4.43 1.26
N TRP A 72 -1.69 -3.12 1.32
CA TRP A 72 -2.44 -2.15 0.55
C TRP A 72 -1.91 -2.03 -0.88
N HIS A 73 -2.81 -2.14 -1.84
CA HIS A 73 -2.58 -1.90 -3.25
C HIS A 73 -3.29 -0.61 -3.66
N PHE A 74 -2.84 0.00 -4.76
CA PHE A 74 -3.45 1.20 -5.34
C PHE A 74 -3.85 0.94 -6.79
N GLY A 75 -5.04 1.41 -7.17
CA GLY A 75 -5.65 1.21 -8.48
C GLY A 75 -6.60 0.02 -8.51
N GLU A 76 -6.96 -0.43 -9.71
CA GLU A 76 -7.92 -1.50 -9.91
C GLU A 76 -7.47 -2.81 -9.23
N ARG A 77 -8.42 -3.49 -8.61
CA ARG A 77 -8.18 -4.82 -8.05
C ARG A 77 -7.97 -5.79 -9.19
N MET A 78 -6.88 -6.57 -9.13
CA MET A 78 -6.62 -7.56 -10.17
C MET A 78 -7.77 -8.55 -10.28
N THR A 79 -8.17 -8.84 -11.51
CA THR A 79 -9.14 -9.90 -11.80
C THR A 79 -8.52 -11.25 -11.47
N ASP A 80 -9.35 -12.28 -11.23
CA ASP A 80 -8.83 -13.63 -10.98
C ASP A 80 -8.04 -14.17 -12.18
N GLU A 81 -8.38 -13.74 -13.40
CA GLU A 81 -7.60 -14.03 -14.60
C GLU A 81 -6.19 -13.41 -14.53
N GLN A 82 -6.07 -12.14 -14.17
CA GLN A 82 -4.77 -11.47 -13.98
C GLN A 82 -3.95 -12.11 -12.85
N LYS A 83 -4.62 -12.54 -11.77
CA LYS A 83 -3.98 -13.28 -10.68
C LYS A 83 -3.47 -14.65 -11.16
N ARG A 84 -4.25 -15.41 -11.96
CA ARG A 84 -3.82 -16.68 -12.58
C ARG A 84 -2.65 -16.48 -13.52
N ALA A 85 -2.69 -15.47 -14.39
CA ALA A 85 -1.60 -15.14 -15.32
C ALA A 85 -0.29 -14.81 -14.59
N ARG A 86 -0.38 -14.29 -13.36
CA ARG A 86 0.77 -14.00 -12.49
C ARG A 86 1.13 -15.14 -11.53
N GLY A 87 0.41 -16.27 -11.57
CA GLY A 87 0.64 -17.43 -10.70
C GLY A 87 0.24 -17.22 -9.23
N TRP A 88 -0.63 -16.25 -8.95
CA TRP A 88 -1.08 -15.94 -7.58
C TRP A 88 -2.21 -16.86 -7.11
N ILE A 89 -2.97 -17.45 -8.04
CA ILE A 89 -4.01 -18.45 -7.78
C ILE A 89 -3.79 -19.60 -8.76
N LYS A 90 -3.87 -20.84 -8.28
CA LYS A 90 -3.81 -22.06 -9.11
C LYS A 90 -5.16 -22.34 -9.78
#